data_AF-A0A8S3TA20-F1
#
_entry.id   AF-A0A8S3TA20-F1
#
_cell.length_a   1.000
_cell.length_b   1.000
_cell.length_c   1.000
_cell.angle_alpha   90.00
_cell.angle_beta   90.00
_cell.angle_gamma   90.00
#
_symmetry.space_group_name_H-M   'P 1'
#
loop_
_entity.id
_entity.type
_entity.pdbx_description
1 polymer ?
#
loop_
_entity_poly.entity_id
_entity_poly.type
_entity_poly.pdbx_seq_one_letter_code
_entity_poly.pdbx_strand_id
1 'polypeptide(L)'
;MECEPCNRLDKKNSAVQWCVSCHELLCLECSSYHSVLSATKHHNLLSTKQYEAILPILKSVGIKCSHHLERDLEYVCKEHECFCCSICKCEKHSDCRRVQKIEDIISETDLKSEFENLTSRYEHVAANLSKLTYSTDENMVQLDKASDEIFHQMQIHRVKINNALDSIENDIKQEINKSFMVEKSQLQKQKNEYRKKTAEIEQEQEMIHTILETDMKSNKHMFLVQRNIQDKLNSNELFVANSAASFNIVASNCRIGTDIDKELGSVKFTKTIEFSRNHCKFDLHSLPIEDEHEETASSTVEADEMAPQDKFQKRGNDTKRPDFEISQGSTRYTIKYKRSIFLESTNTNSPKMHFIKTISNKSVVVWTLQEKVLLFYNTNNNTERKMYLQYPPRSIAKIDDNTIAVTTCKGIVFVNTQTFTCMQTVNIDDNCFGIAFMSDHLFVNCESKGLKVMDVKGNVSKTFEKITGKLQLCLLNIRAIAIAKQGCCSIDFLNTSTSSMITMYVPGLKVPNCMTSFGGNMLLITNTKNQVYKVNIDHKKWILVLNGLCENDHLYGIEFNKFSNELYLMNKSVCYIYIFDR
;
A
#
# COMPACT_ATOMS: atom_id res chain seq x y z
N MET A 1 4.53 -14.80 49.25
CA MET A 1 5.41 -14.03 50.16
C MET A 1 5.59 -14.84 51.44
N GLU A 2 6.83 -15.17 51.79
CA GLU A 2 7.15 -15.98 52.97
C GLU A 2 7.49 -15.05 54.16
N CYS A 3 7.22 -15.51 55.38
CA CYS A 3 7.58 -14.81 56.61
C CYS A 3 9.08 -14.87 56.83
N GLU A 4 9.74 -13.72 56.86
CA GLU A 4 11.20 -13.60 56.90
C GLU A 4 11.80 -14.11 58.22
N PRO A 5 11.28 -13.77 59.41
CA PRO A 5 11.76 -14.37 60.66
C PRO A 5 11.60 -15.89 60.73
N CYS A 6 10.50 -16.41 60.18
CA CYS A 6 10.28 -17.86 60.13
C CYS A 6 11.27 -18.53 59.17
N ASN A 7 11.52 -17.91 58.02
CA ASN A 7 12.46 -18.43 57.03
C ASN A 7 13.90 -18.51 57.57
N ARG A 8 14.32 -17.56 58.43
CA ARG A 8 15.62 -17.62 59.14
C ARG A 8 15.76 -18.83 60.08
N LEU A 9 14.63 -19.40 60.51
CA LEU A 9 14.57 -20.60 61.36
C LEU A 9 14.21 -21.86 60.55
N ASP A 10 14.38 -21.82 59.23
CA ASP A 10 14.00 -22.87 58.27
C ASP A 10 12.51 -23.28 58.34
N LYS A 11 11.65 -22.38 58.82
CA LYS A 11 10.19 -22.55 58.87
C LYS A 11 9.51 -21.81 57.72
N LYS A 12 8.72 -22.51 56.93
CA LYS A 12 7.95 -21.93 55.82
C LYS A 12 6.56 -21.54 56.26
N ASN A 13 6.44 -20.33 56.80
CA ASN A 13 5.15 -19.74 57.14
C ASN A 13 4.80 -18.63 56.13
N SER A 14 3.55 -18.58 55.69
CA SER A 14 3.07 -17.51 54.81
C SER A 14 3.00 -16.17 55.56
N ALA A 15 3.53 -15.11 54.96
CA ALA A 15 3.38 -13.77 55.49
C ALA A 15 1.96 -13.25 55.28
N VAL A 16 1.42 -12.54 56.27
CA VAL A 16 0.12 -11.87 56.22
C VAL A 16 0.22 -10.36 56.45
N GLN A 17 1.32 -9.92 57.07
CA GLN A 17 1.62 -8.52 57.31
C GLN A 17 3.06 -8.20 56.91
N TRP A 18 3.33 -6.92 56.63
CA TRP A 18 4.64 -6.36 56.40
C TRP A 18 4.87 -5.23 57.41
N CYS A 19 5.99 -5.28 58.11
CA CYS A 19 6.37 -4.22 59.04
C CYS A 19 7.12 -3.13 58.30
N VAL A 20 6.58 -1.92 58.26
CA VAL A 20 7.20 -0.78 57.56
C VAL A 20 8.57 -0.46 58.14
N SER A 21 8.68 -0.43 59.47
CA SER A 21 9.91 -0.02 60.18
C SER A 21 11.03 -1.07 60.13
N CYS A 22 10.68 -2.36 60.15
CA CYS A 22 11.66 -3.44 60.08
C CYS A 22 11.95 -3.86 58.63
N HIS A 23 11.12 -3.44 57.69
CA HIS A 23 11.11 -3.91 56.30
C HIS A 23 10.91 -5.42 56.15
N GLU A 24 10.32 -6.10 57.14
CA GLU A 24 10.17 -7.56 57.17
C GLU A 24 8.73 -8.02 56.93
N LEU A 25 8.58 -9.11 56.18
CA LEU A 25 7.31 -9.84 56.03
C LEU A 25 7.08 -10.79 57.21
N LEU A 26 5.91 -10.70 57.84
CA LEU A 26 5.55 -11.42 59.07
C LEU A 26 4.31 -12.31 58.86
N CYS A 27 4.36 -13.55 59.35
CA CYS A 27 3.18 -14.40 59.51
C CYS A 27 2.35 -13.94 60.73
N LEU A 28 1.16 -14.52 60.92
CA LEU A 28 0.23 -14.12 61.98
C LEU A 28 0.82 -14.24 63.39
N GLU A 29 1.61 -15.28 63.64
CA GLU A 29 2.29 -15.47 64.92
C GLU A 29 3.42 -14.44 65.10
N CYS A 30 4.28 -14.29 64.10
CA CYS A 30 5.36 -13.31 64.17
C CYS A 30 4.83 -11.89 64.36
N SER A 31 3.74 -11.51 63.70
CA SER A 31 3.16 -10.18 63.84
C SER A 31 2.49 -9.94 65.19
N SER A 32 1.86 -10.97 65.78
CA SER A 32 1.28 -10.85 67.12
C SER A 32 2.35 -10.62 68.18
N TYR A 33 3.45 -11.38 68.13
CA TYR A 33 4.63 -11.14 68.98
C TYR A 33 5.26 -9.77 68.70
N HIS A 34 5.38 -9.38 67.43
CA HIS A 34 5.94 -8.09 67.03
C HIS A 34 5.15 -6.91 67.60
N SER A 35 3.83 -7.05 67.72
CA SER A 35 2.94 -6.00 68.22
C SER A 35 2.98 -5.80 69.75
N VAL A 36 3.45 -6.80 70.51
CA VAL A 36 3.46 -6.75 71.99
C VAL A 36 4.84 -6.46 72.58
N LEU A 37 5.91 -6.72 71.83
CA LEU A 37 7.28 -6.47 72.27
C LEU A 37 7.53 -4.97 72.43
N SER A 38 8.10 -4.56 73.56
CA SER A 38 8.37 -3.14 73.86
C SER A 38 9.17 -2.42 72.78
N ALA A 39 10.07 -3.12 72.09
CA ALA A 39 10.91 -2.58 71.03
C ALA A 39 10.15 -2.33 69.70
N THR A 40 9.10 -3.09 69.41
CA THR A 40 8.45 -3.11 68.08
C THR A 40 6.95 -2.83 68.13
N LYS A 41 6.35 -2.71 69.33
CA LYS A 41 4.92 -2.41 69.53
C LYS A 41 4.44 -1.10 68.90
N HIS A 42 5.35 -0.21 68.55
CA HIS A 42 5.07 1.07 67.89
C HIS A 42 5.27 1.02 66.37
N HIS A 43 5.70 -0.11 65.81
CA HIS A 43 5.92 -0.24 64.38
C HIS A 43 4.58 -0.37 63.64
N ASN A 44 4.50 0.24 62.45
CA ASN A 44 3.33 0.15 61.60
C ASN A 44 3.33 -1.17 60.82
N LEU A 45 2.23 -1.91 60.89
CA LEU A 45 2.03 -3.18 60.19
C LEU A 45 0.99 -3.00 59.08
N LEU A 46 1.41 -3.18 57.84
CA LEU A 46 0.52 -3.21 56.68
C LEU A 46 0.13 -4.65 56.35
N SER A 47 -1.08 -4.88 55.85
CA SER A 47 -1.42 -6.19 55.28
C SER A 47 -0.61 -6.46 54.01
N THR A 48 -0.44 -7.73 53.64
CA THR A 48 0.22 -8.09 52.37
C THR A 48 -0.46 -7.49 51.14
N LYS A 49 -1.78 -7.33 51.14
CA LYS A 49 -2.51 -6.65 50.04
C LYS A 49 -2.15 -5.17 49.93
N GLN A 50 -2.03 -4.47 51.07
CA GLN A 50 -1.61 -3.07 51.08
C GLN A 50 -0.15 -2.92 50.64
N TYR A 51 0.72 -3.83 51.08
CA TYR A 51 2.11 -3.90 50.64
C TYR A 51 2.22 -4.14 49.13
N GLU A 52 1.47 -5.09 48.57
CA GLU A 52 1.44 -5.36 47.12
C GLU A 52 1.00 -4.14 46.30
N ALA A 53 0.04 -3.36 46.80
CA ALA A 53 -0.44 -2.15 46.13
C ALA A 53 0.64 -1.05 46.03
N ILE A 54 1.52 -0.94 47.03
CA ILE A 54 2.60 0.07 47.07
C ILE A 54 3.94 -0.45 46.54
N LEU A 55 4.10 -1.76 46.39
CA LEU A 55 5.34 -2.41 45.98
C LEU A 55 5.91 -1.88 44.64
N PRO A 56 5.11 -1.61 43.60
CA PRO A 56 5.63 -1.02 42.36
C PRO A 56 6.28 0.35 42.59
N ILE A 57 5.68 1.17 43.46
CA ILE A 57 6.16 2.52 43.80
C ILE A 57 7.45 2.40 44.62
N LEU A 58 7.50 1.50 45.61
CA LEU A 58 8.69 1.27 46.42
C LEU A 58 9.88 0.79 45.57
N LYS A 59 9.62 -0.04 44.54
CA LYS A 59 10.63 -0.49 43.59
C LYS A 59 11.10 0.61 42.64
N SER A 60 10.22 1.54 42.24
CA SER A 60 10.56 2.59 41.28
C SER A 60 11.29 3.77 41.94
N VAL A 61 10.95 4.10 43.19
CA VAL A 61 11.56 5.24 43.90
C VAL A 61 12.96 4.88 44.43
N GLY A 62 13.21 3.61 44.77
CA GLY A 62 14.52 3.11 45.20
C GLY A 62 15.05 3.85 46.44
N ILE A 63 14.89 3.27 47.62
CA ILE A 63 15.30 3.92 48.89
C ILE A 63 16.84 4.10 48.99
N LYS A 64 17.59 3.35 48.16
CA LYS A 64 19.05 3.37 48.10
C LYS A 64 19.55 4.28 46.98
N CYS A 65 20.69 4.93 47.23
CA CYS A 65 21.34 5.78 46.25
C CYS A 65 21.88 4.96 45.06
N SER A 66 21.54 5.37 43.84
CA SER A 66 22.01 4.72 42.60
C SER A 66 23.53 4.77 42.40
N HIS A 67 24.20 5.76 42.99
CA HIS A 67 25.65 5.90 42.95
C HIS A 67 26.37 5.25 44.14
N HIS A 68 25.66 5.06 45.26
CA HIS A 68 26.20 4.54 46.50
C HIS A 68 25.25 3.47 47.05
N LEU A 69 25.39 2.24 46.53
CA LEU A 69 24.42 1.14 46.65
C LEU A 69 23.99 0.80 48.10
N GLU A 70 24.83 1.08 49.10
CA GLU A 70 24.55 0.79 50.50
C GLU A 70 23.98 1.99 51.28
N ARG A 71 24.00 3.19 50.70
CA ARG A 71 23.57 4.43 51.35
C ARG A 71 22.11 4.74 51.05
N ASP A 72 21.38 5.11 52.08
CA ASP A 72 20.01 5.58 51.97
C ASP A 72 19.95 6.99 51.40
N LEU A 73 18.84 7.29 50.70
CA LEU A 73 18.51 8.63 50.27
C LEU A 73 18.04 9.43 51.49
N GLU A 74 18.77 10.49 51.83
CA GLU A 74 18.55 11.30 53.04
C GLU A 74 18.25 12.77 52.69
N TYR A 75 18.61 13.21 51.48
CA TYR A 75 18.53 14.60 51.06
C TYR A 75 17.81 14.75 49.73
N VAL A 76 17.19 15.92 49.52
CA VAL A 76 16.66 16.38 48.24
C VAL A 76 17.45 17.59 47.79
N CYS A 77 17.99 17.55 46.58
CA CYS A 77 18.57 18.71 45.93
C CYS A 77 17.49 19.39 45.07
N LYS A 78 17.05 20.60 45.43
CA LYS A 78 16.03 21.36 44.68
C LYS A 78 16.56 21.98 43.39
N GLU A 79 17.87 22.08 43.22
CA GLU A 79 18.48 22.59 41.98
C GLU A 79 18.49 21.55 40.87
N HIS A 80 18.66 20.28 41.24
CA HIS A 80 18.70 19.15 40.30
C HIS A 80 17.43 18.28 40.35
N GLU A 81 16.45 18.67 41.16
CA GLU A 81 15.18 17.96 41.39
C GLU A 81 15.35 16.45 41.66
N CYS A 82 16.36 16.08 42.46
CA CYS A 82 16.73 14.69 42.68
C CYS A 82 16.96 14.36 44.17
N PHE A 83 16.74 13.09 44.52
CA PHE A 83 17.10 12.54 45.83
C PHE A 83 18.57 12.11 45.87
N CYS A 84 19.25 12.31 46.99
CA CYS A 84 20.66 11.95 47.15
C CYS A 84 21.02 11.50 48.57
N CYS A 85 22.09 10.71 48.72
CA CYS A 85 22.65 10.34 50.02
C CYS A 85 23.64 11.39 50.54
N SER A 86 24.08 11.24 51.79
CA SER A 86 25.08 12.11 52.43
C SER A 86 26.40 12.24 51.65
N ILE A 87 26.86 11.18 50.96
CA ILE A 87 28.07 11.24 50.13
C ILE A 87 27.84 12.08 48.87
N CYS A 88 26.75 11.81 48.13
CA CYS A 88 26.38 12.61 46.96
C CYS A 88 26.21 14.10 47.31
N LYS A 89 25.68 14.40 48.50
CA LYS A 89 25.60 15.77 49.00
C LYS A 89 26.97 16.44 49.10
N CYS A 90 27.99 15.73 49.59
CA CYS A 90 29.33 16.27 49.77
C CYS A 90 30.19 16.27 48.49
N GLU A 91 29.90 15.40 47.53
CA GLU A 91 30.73 15.25 46.32
C GLU A 91 30.13 15.93 45.09
N LYS A 92 28.85 15.62 44.78
CA LYS A 92 28.19 16.08 43.55
C LYS A 92 27.32 17.31 43.75
N HIS A 93 26.86 17.52 44.98
CA HIS A 93 25.98 18.63 45.34
C HIS A 93 26.59 19.54 46.41
N SER A 94 27.93 19.53 46.55
CA SER A 94 28.66 20.39 47.50
C SER A 94 28.43 21.87 47.23
N ASP A 95 28.36 22.24 45.95
CA ASP A 95 28.14 23.62 45.51
C ASP A 95 26.66 23.99 45.43
N CYS A 96 25.75 23.02 45.59
CA CYS A 96 24.30 23.26 45.58
C CYS A 96 23.86 23.94 46.87
N ARG A 97 23.18 25.08 46.75
CA ARG A 97 22.75 25.88 47.91
C ARG A 97 21.43 25.38 48.51
N ARG A 98 20.64 24.63 47.73
CA ARG A 98 19.29 24.18 48.11
C ARG A 98 19.20 22.67 48.29
N VAL A 99 20.05 22.12 49.14
CA VAL A 99 20.00 20.71 49.57
C VAL A 99 19.42 20.62 50.97
N GLN A 100 18.25 20.01 51.10
CA GLN A 100 17.53 19.86 52.38
C GLN A 100 17.43 18.39 52.77
N LYS A 101 17.38 18.10 54.08
CA LYS A 101 17.06 16.73 54.53
C LYS A 101 15.62 16.41 54.23
N ILE A 102 15.36 15.16 53.89
CA ILE A 102 14.01 14.67 53.63
C ILE A 102 13.15 14.80 54.88
N GLU A 103 13.69 14.51 56.07
CA GLU A 103 12.95 14.62 57.33
C GLU A 103 12.48 16.06 57.61
N ASP A 104 13.34 17.05 57.32
CA ASP A 104 13.01 18.47 57.50
C ASP A 104 11.84 18.85 56.57
N ILE A 105 11.90 18.45 55.30
CA ILE A 105 10.82 18.67 54.33
C ILE A 105 9.52 18.01 54.79
N ILE A 106 9.57 16.76 55.27
CA ILE A 106 8.40 16.03 55.76
C ILE A 106 7.78 16.74 56.97
N SER A 107 8.60 17.29 57.87
CA SER A 107 8.11 17.99 59.06
C SER A 107 7.42 19.32 58.75
N GLU A 108 7.84 19.98 57.66
CA GLU A 108 7.29 21.25 57.19
C GLU A 108 6.11 21.08 56.23
N THR A 109 5.92 19.90 55.65
CA THR A 109 4.92 19.62 54.60
C THR A 109 3.76 18.81 55.13
N ASP A 110 2.52 19.28 54.94
CA ASP A 110 1.33 18.46 55.14
C ASP A 110 1.16 17.50 53.95
N LEU A 111 1.90 16.39 53.98
CA LEU A 111 1.87 15.34 52.96
C LEU A 111 0.45 14.78 52.75
N LYS A 112 -0.39 14.78 53.79
CA LYS A 112 -1.76 14.27 53.64
C LYS A 112 -2.55 15.17 52.70
N SER A 113 -2.47 16.49 52.90
CA SER A 113 -3.13 17.46 52.02
C SER A 113 -2.62 17.42 50.57
N GLU A 114 -1.32 17.19 50.37
CA GLU A 114 -0.72 17.04 49.03
C GLU A 114 -1.22 15.78 48.32
N PHE A 115 -1.28 14.64 49.02
CA PHE A 115 -1.84 13.41 48.47
C PHE A 115 -3.35 13.53 48.19
N GLU A 116 -4.11 14.25 49.02
CA GLU A 116 -5.53 14.54 48.76
C GLU A 116 -5.70 15.41 47.51
N ASN A 117 -4.86 16.43 47.32
CA ASN A 117 -4.84 17.26 46.12
C ASN A 117 -4.50 16.44 44.87
N LEU A 118 -3.43 15.64 44.92
CA LEU A 118 -3.06 14.74 43.83
C LEU A 118 -4.19 13.78 43.49
N THR A 119 -4.84 13.18 44.49
CA THR A 119 -5.99 12.29 44.30
C THR A 119 -7.12 13.00 43.56
N SER A 120 -7.50 14.20 44.00
CA SER A 120 -8.53 15.00 43.33
C SER A 120 -8.18 15.34 41.88
N ARG A 121 -6.91 15.68 41.60
CA ARG A 121 -6.43 15.93 40.23
C ARG A 121 -6.51 14.68 39.36
N TYR A 122 -6.11 13.52 39.88
CA TYR A 122 -6.22 12.24 39.17
C TYR A 122 -7.68 11.86 38.88
N GLU A 123 -8.59 12.07 39.83
CA GLU A 123 -10.03 11.85 39.62
C GLU A 123 -10.59 12.76 38.53
N HIS A 124 -10.21 14.04 38.52
CA HIS A 124 -10.62 14.97 37.47
C HIS A 124 -10.09 14.56 36.08
N VAL A 125 -8.82 14.14 35.99
CA VAL A 125 -8.25 13.60 34.74
C VAL A 125 -9.01 12.36 34.30
N ALA A 126 -9.29 11.42 35.20
CA ALA A 126 -10.05 10.22 34.90
C ALA A 126 -11.46 10.53 34.37
N ALA A 127 -12.19 11.45 35.02
CA ALA A 127 -13.51 11.88 34.59
C ALA A 127 -13.50 12.53 33.19
N ASN A 128 -12.48 13.35 32.89
CA ASN A 128 -12.34 13.96 31.57
C ASN A 128 -11.98 12.94 30.49
N LEU A 129 -11.13 11.97 30.81
CA LEU A 129 -10.83 10.86 29.91
C LEU A 129 -12.10 10.05 29.61
N SER A 130 -12.93 9.74 30.61
CA SER A 130 -14.21 9.05 30.38
C SER A 130 -15.14 9.85 29.46
N LYS A 131 -15.24 11.17 29.61
CA LYS A 131 -16.03 12.04 28.71
C LYS A 131 -15.49 12.03 27.27
N LEU A 132 -14.16 12.10 27.12
CA LEU A 132 -13.51 12.03 25.81
C LEU A 132 -13.73 10.69 25.12
N THR A 133 -13.65 9.58 25.87
CA THR A 133 -13.95 8.24 25.35
C THR A 133 -15.39 8.19 24.84
N TYR A 134 -16.36 8.63 25.63
CA TYR A 134 -17.78 8.64 25.22
C TYR A 134 -18.01 9.48 23.96
N SER A 135 -17.46 10.69 23.91
CA SER A 135 -17.59 11.56 22.72
C SER A 135 -16.92 10.95 21.49
N THR A 136 -15.79 10.23 21.68
CA THR A 136 -15.12 9.52 20.58
C THR A 136 -15.98 8.38 20.06
N ASP A 137 -16.60 7.60 20.95
CA ASP A 137 -17.51 6.51 20.58
C ASP A 137 -18.73 7.04 19.81
N GLU A 138 -19.34 8.15 20.26
CA GLU A 138 -20.45 8.79 19.53
C GLU A 138 -20.03 9.26 18.13
N ASN A 139 -18.84 9.86 18.00
CA ASN A 139 -18.31 10.30 16.72
C ASN A 139 -18.06 9.11 15.77
N MET A 140 -17.61 7.97 16.29
CA MET A 140 -17.44 6.75 15.49
C MET A 140 -18.78 6.26 14.95
N VAL A 141 -19.83 6.19 15.79
CA VAL A 141 -21.18 5.80 15.35
C VAL A 141 -21.74 6.76 14.30
N GLN A 142 -21.49 8.07 14.44
CA GLN A 142 -21.90 9.05 13.43
C GLN A 142 -21.13 8.88 12.11
N LEU A 143 -19.84 8.57 12.17
CA LEU A 143 -19.02 8.32 11.00
C LEU A 143 -19.49 7.08 10.23
N ASP A 144 -19.85 6.01 10.94
CA ASP A 144 -20.40 4.80 10.33
C ASP A 144 -21.73 5.09 9.61
N LYS A 145 -22.64 5.83 10.26
CA LYS A 145 -23.91 6.27 9.64
C LYS A 145 -23.69 7.12 8.39
N ALA A 146 -22.74 8.05 8.44
CA ALA A 146 -22.41 8.90 7.29
C ALA A 146 -21.81 8.07 6.13
N SER A 147 -20.97 7.08 6.46
CA SER A 147 -20.42 6.13 5.49
C SER A 147 -21.53 5.34 4.80
N ASP A 148 -22.48 4.78 5.57
CA ASP A 148 -23.62 4.02 5.05
C ASP A 148 -24.50 4.86 4.12
N GLU A 149 -24.78 6.11 4.49
CA GLU A 149 -25.56 7.04 3.66
C GLU A 149 -24.84 7.34 2.34
N ILE A 150 -23.52 7.53 2.35
CA ILE A 150 -22.73 7.73 1.13
C ILE A 150 -22.83 6.50 0.22
N PHE A 151 -22.72 5.29 0.77
CA PHE A 151 -22.87 4.06 -0.02
C PHE A 151 -24.28 3.92 -0.60
N HIS A 152 -25.31 4.28 0.18
CA HIS A 152 -26.69 4.26 -0.28
C HIS A 152 -26.92 5.24 -1.45
N GLN A 153 -26.44 6.48 -1.33
CA GLN A 153 -26.52 7.47 -2.41
C GLN A 153 -25.77 7.04 -3.67
N MET A 154 -24.59 6.42 -3.49
CA MET A 154 -23.82 5.86 -4.61
C MET A 154 -24.62 4.79 -5.36
N GLN A 155 -25.32 3.90 -4.65
CA GLN A 155 -26.18 2.88 -5.26
C GLN A 155 -27.36 3.50 -6.02
N ILE A 156 -28.03 4.50 -5.43
CA ILE A 156 -29.12 5.24 -6.10
C ILE A 156 -28.61 5.87 -7.40
N HIS A 157 -27.46 6.52 -7.37
CA HIS A 157 -26.89 7.14 -8.57
C HIS A 157 -26.50 6.12 -9.64
N ARG A 158 -25.94 4.97 -9.26
CA ARG A 158 -25.64 3.89 -10.21
C ARG A 158 -26.90 3.39 -10.92
N VAL A 159 -28.00 3.19 -10.20
CA VAL A 159 -29.29 2.79 -10.80
C VAL A 159 -29.79 3.85 -11.77
N LYS A 160 -29.72 5.14 -11.42
CA LYS A 160 -30.11 6.25 -12.31
C LYS A 160 -29.30 6.27 -13.61
N ILE A 161 -27.98 6.07 -13.52
CA ILE A 161 -27.11 6.03 -14.71
C ILE A 161 -27.49 4.86 -15.62
N ASN A 162 -27.65 3.66 -15.06
CA ASN A 162 -28.03 2.48 -15.83
C ASN A 162 -29.37 2.69 -16.54
N ASN A 163 -30.38 3.21 -15.84
CA ASN A 163 -31.69 3.48 -16.44
C ASN A 163 -31.61 4.50 -17.60
N ALA A 164 -30.73 5.50 -17.49
CA ALA A 164 -30.51 6.46 -18.57
C ALA A 164 -29.84 5.81 -19.79
N LEU A 165 -28.84 4.93 -19.57
CA LEU A 165 -28.20 4.17 -20.63
C LEU A 165 -29.19 3.21 -21.32
N ASP A 166 -30.02 2.51 -20.55
CA ASP A 166 -31.06 1.62 -21.08
C ASP A 166 -32.08 2.39 -21.93
N SER A 167 -32.45 3.62 -21.53
CA SER A 167 -33.32 4.49 -22.33
C SER A 167 -32.68 4.86 -23.66
N ILE A 168 -31.43 5.34 -23.63
CA ILE A 168 -30.68 5.72 -24.85
C ILE A 168 -30.54 4.52 -25.79
N GLU A 169 -30.21 3.33 -25.25
CA GLU A 169 -30.09 2.11 -26.05
C GLU A 169 -31.42 1.76 -26.74
N ASN A 170 -32.54 1.87 -26.02
CA ASN A 170 -33.86 1.59 -26.58
C ASN A 170 -34.26 2.59 -27.66
N ASP A 171 -33.95 3.87 -27.47
CA ASP A 171 -34.23 4.92 -28.45
C ASP A 171 -33.43 4.67 -29.74
N ILE A 172 -32.13 4.37 -29.64
CA ILE A 172 -31.29 4.01 -30.79
C ILE A 172 -31.84 2.78 -31.51
N LYS A 173 -32.24 1.73 -30.78
CA LYS A 173 -32.84 0.53 -31.38
C LYS A 173 -34.12 0.85 -32.14
N GLN A 174 -34.97 1.72 -31.60
CA GLN A 174 -36.21 2.13 -32.27
C GLN A 174 -35.92 2.91 -33.55
N GLU A 175 -34.96 3.84 -33.52
CA GLU A 175 -34.57 4.61 -34.71
C GLU A 175 -33.97 3.74 -35.81
N ILE A 176 -33.06 2.82 -35.46
CA ILE A 176 -32.48 1.86 -36.40
C ILE A 176 -33.60 1.02 -37.04
N ASN A 177 -34.52 0.48 -36.23
CA ASN A 177 -35.63 -0.32 -36.74
C ASN A 177 -36.53 0.49 -37.68
N LYS A 178 -36.85 1.74 -37.33
CA LYS A 178 -37.66 2.63 -38.17
C LYS A 178 -36.97 2.90 -39.51
N SER A 179 -35.68 3.25 -39.50
CA SER A 179 -34.90 3.47 -40.72
C SER A 179 -34.85 2.21 -41.59
N PHE A 180 -34.63 1.05 -40.96
CA PHE A 180 -34.59 -0.23 -41.66
C PHE A 180 -35.93 -0.57 -42.32
N MET A 181 -37.05 -0.32 -41.63
CA MET A 181 -38.38 -0.55 -42.20
C MET A 181 -38.67 0.34 -43.40
N VAL A 182 -38.26 1.62 -43.35
CA VAL A 182 -38.39 2.55 -44.49
C VAL A 182 -37.60 2.03 -45.68
N GLU A 183 -36.31 1.72 -45.50
CA GLU A 183 -35.44 1.24 -46.57
C GLU A 183 -35.95 -0.07 -47.17
N LYS A 184 -36.34 -1.02 -46.31
CA LYS A 184 -36.93 -2.29 -46.74
C LYS A 184 -38.20 -2.08 -47.57
N SER A 185 -39.05 -1.13 -47.20
CA SER A 185 -40.26 -0.81 -47.96
C SER A 185 -39.95 -0.22 -49.34
N GLN A 186 -38.91 0.60 -49.46
CA GLN A 186 -38.47 1.18 -50.74
C GLN A 186 -37.89 0.11 -51.66
N LEU A 187 -36.99 -0.73 -51.15
CA LEU A 187 -36.45 -1.87 -51.89
C LEU A 187 -37.55 -2.83 -52.35
N GLN A 188 -38.58 -3.05 -51.53
CA GLN A 188 -39.72 -3.87 -51.92
C GLN A 188 -40.55 -3.24 -53.05
N LYS A 189 -40.73 -1.91 -53.06
CA LYS A 189 -41.38 -1.20 -54.17
C LYS A 189 -40.58 -1.32 -55.47
N GLN A 190 -39.27 -1.06 -55.42
CA GLN A 190 -38.39 -1.20 -56.58
C GLN A 190 -38.41 -2.63 -57.14
N LYS A 191 -38.33 -3.64 -56.26
CA LYS A 191 -38.44 -5.05 -56.64
C LYS A 191 -39.76 -5.35 -57.38
N ASN A 192 -40.88 -4.77 -56.93
CA ASN A 192 -42.16 -4.95 -57.59
C ASN A 192 -42.22 -4.26 -58.96
N GLU A 193 -41.63 -3.06 -59.09
CA GLU A 193 -41.51 -2.36 -60.38
C GLU A 193 -40.68 -3.17 -61.38
N TYR A 194 -39.54 -3.72 -60.95
CA TYR A 194 -38.71 -4.59 -61.79
C TYR A 194 -39.47 -5.82 -62.25
N ARG A 195 -40.21 -6.49 -61.33
CA ARG A 195 -41.05 -7.64 -61.71
C ARG A 195 -42.11 -7.30 -62.74
N LYS A 196 -42.79 -6.15 -62.58
CA LYS A 196 -43.78 -5.68 -63.55
C LYS A 196 -43.12 -5.46 -64.91
N LYS A 197 -41.94 -4.82 -64.93
CA LYS A 197 -41.21 -4.54 -66.16
C LYS A 197 -40.70 -5.80 -66.86
N THR A 198 -40.25 -6.80 -66.09
CA THR A 198 -39.88 -8.12 -66.62
C THR A 198 -41.07 -8.80 -67.30
N ALA A 199 -42.24 -8.82 -66.66
CA ALA A 199 -43.45 -9.41 -67.26
C ALA A 199 -43.89 -8.69 -68.54
N GLU A 200 -43.79 -7.35 -68.59
CA GLU A 200 -44.03 -6.57 -69.82
C GLU A 200 -43.07 -6.99 -70.95
N ILE A 201 -41.78 -7.16 -70.65
CA ILE A 201 -40.76 -7.58 -71.63
C ILE A 201 -41.02 -9.01 -72.11
N GLU A 202 -41.36 -9.94 -71.22
CA GLU A 202 -41.68 -11.33 -71.56
C GLU A 202 -42.90 -11.41 -72.50
N GLN A 203 -43.94 -10.62 -72.24
CA GLN A 203 -45.12 -10.53 -73.12
C GLN A 203 -44.76 -9.96 -74.50
N GLU A 204 -43.88 -8.96 -74.55
CA GLU A 204 -43.38 -8.41 -75.81
C GLU A 204 -42.55 -9.45 -76.59
N GLN A 205 -41.73 -10.25 -75.90
CA GLN A 205 -40.99 -11.35 -76.52
C GLN A 205 -41.93 -12.42 -77.11
N GLU A 206 -42.97 -12.82 -76.40
CA GLU A 206 -43.97 -13.78 -76.88
C GLU A 206 -44.71 -13.26 -78.14
N MET A 207 -45.03 -11.96 -78.16
CA MET A 207 -45.62 -11.31 -79.33
C MET A 207 -44.67 -11.38 -80.55
N ILE A 208 -43.37 -11.13 -80.35
CA ILE A 208 -42.35 -11.24 -81.41
C ILE A 208 -42.30 -12.67 -81.95
N HIS A 209 -42.25 -13.67 -81.07
CA HIS A 209 -42.26 -15.08 -81.48
C HIS A 209 -43.50 -15.43 -82.32
N THR A 210 -44.68 -15.00 -81.88
CA THR A 210 -45.94 -15.23 -82.61
C THR A 210 -45.92 -14.61 -84.02
N ILE A 211 -45.36 -13.39 -84.16
CA ILE A 211 -45.24 -12.72 -85.46
C ILE A 211 -44.27 -13.46 -86.39
N LEU A 212 -43.17 -14.02 -85.85
CA LEU A 212 -42.21 -14.79 -86.64
C LEU A 212 -42.78 -16.13 -87.12
N GLU A 213 -43.67 -16.75 -86.34
CA GLU A 213 -44.32 -18.02 -86.69
C GLU A 213 -45.51 -17.84 -87.65
N THR A 214 -46.12 -16.65 -87.70
CA THR A 214 -47.26 -16.37 -88.60
C THR A 214 -46.79 -15.81 -89.95
N ASP A 215 -47.24 -16.44 -91.04
CA ASP A 215 -46.87 -16.06 -92.41
C ASP A 215 -47.56 -14.75 -92.84
N MET A 216 -47.00 -13.61 -92.38
CA MET A 216 -47.52 -12.27 -92.67
C MET A 216 -47.12 -11.82 -94.08
N LYS A 217 -48.07 -11.86 -95.02
CA LYS A 217 -47.87 -11.59 -96.47
C LYS A 217 -47.48 -10.16 -96.87
N SER A 218 -47.29 -9.22 -95.93
CA SER A 218 -47.04 -7.80 -96.23
C SER A 218 -45.79 -7.26 -95.53
N ASN A 219 -44.69 -7.16 -96.29
CA ASN A 219 -43.40 -6.62 -95.83
C ASN A 219 -43.50 -5.22 -95.18
N LYS A 220 -44.49 -4.41 -95.58
CA LYS A 220 -44.73 -3.08 -95.00
C LYS A 220 -45.19 -3.17 -93.54
N HIS A 221 -46.03 -4.13 -93.20
CA HIS A 221 -46.51 -4.31 -91.82
C HIS A 221 -45.40 -4.86 -90.92
N MET A 222 -44.61 -5.82 -91.41
CA MET A 222 -43.45 -6.33 -90.66
C MET A 222 -42.43 -5.23 -90.35
N PHE A 223 -42.13 -4.36 -91.31
CA PHE A 223 -41.21 -3.24 -91.08
C PHE A 223 -41.71 -2.26 -90.02
N LEU A 224 -43.01 -1.92 -90.03
CA LEU A 224 -43.60 -1.04 -89.02
C LEU A 224 -43.59 -1.65 -87.62
N VAL A 225 -43.85 -2.96 -87.52
CA VAL A 225 -43.82 -3.69 -86.25
C VAL A 225 -42.39 -3.81 -85.72
N GLN A 226 -41.42 -4.12 -86.58
CA GLN A 226 -39.99 -4.13 -86.24
C GLN A 226 -39.54 -2.78 -85.67
N ARG A 227 -39.91 -1.67 -86.31
CA ARG A 227 -39.55 -0.31 -85.85
C ARG A 227 -40.09 -0.03 -84.44
N ASN A 228 -41.36 -0.37 -84.20
CA ASN A 228 -42.01 -0.19 -82.90
C ASN A 228 -41.33 -1.05 -81.80
N ILE A 229 -41.00 -2.31 -82.11
CA ILE A 229 -40.26 -3.19 -81.19
C ILE A 229 -38.88 -2.61 -80.87
N GLN A 230 -38.17 -2.08 -81.87
CA GLN A 230 -36.85 -1.50 -81.65
C GLN A 230 -36.90 -0.26 -80.74
N ASP A 231 -37.91 0.60 -80.91
CA ASP A 231 -38.08 1.79 -80.06
C ASP A 231 -38.38 1.39 -78.60
N LYS A 232 -39.19 0.35 -78.40
CA LYS A 232 -39.47 -0.24 -77.08
C LYS A 232 -38.24 -0.90 -76.46
N LEU A 233 -37.45 -1.62 -77.24
CA LEU A 233 -36.21 -2.26 -76.78
C LEU A 233 -35.22 -1.21 -76.26
N ASN A 234 -35.00 -0.14 -77.03
CA ASN A 234 -34.13 0.97 -76.62
C ASN A 234 -34.62 1.63 -75.31
N SER A 235 -35.94 1.77 -75.13
CA SER A 235 -36.53 2.29 -73.89
C SER A 235 -36.32 1.36 -72.69
N ASN A 236 -36.47 0.05 -72.89
CA ASN A 236 -36.23 -0.96 -71.86
C ASN A 236 -34.74 -1.04 -71.47
N GLU A 237 -33.82 -0.97 -72.43
CA GLU A 237 -32.38 -0.91 -72.17
C GLU A 237 -31.98 0.32 -71.35
N LEU A 238 -32.56 1.49 -71.68
CA LEU A 238 -32.35 2.71 -70.90
C LEU A 238 -32.87 2.58 -69.46
N PHE A 239 -34.04 1.96 -69.27
CA PHE A 239 -34.58 1.67 -67.94
C PHE A 239 -33.64 0.77 -67.11
N VAL A 240 -33.09 -0.29 -67.72
CA VAL A 240 -32.14 -1.21 -67.06
C VAL A 240 -30.85 -0.48 -66.70
N ALA A 241 -30.30 0.33 -67.61
CA ALA A 241 -29.09 1.11 -67.36
C ALA A 241 -29.26 2.11 -66.20
N ASN A 242 -30.39 2.84 -66.17
CA ASN A 242 -30.70 3.77 -65.08
C ASN A 242 -30.91 3.06 -63.74
N SER A 243 -31.58 1.90 -63.76
CA SER A 243 -31.82 1.08 -62.56
C SER A 243 -30.51 0.50 -62.01
N ALA A 244 -29.62 0.02 -62.88
CA ALA A 244 -28.31 -0.50 -62.50
C ALA A 244 -27.41 0.58 -61.88
N ALA A 245 -27.44 1.81 -62.39
CA ALA A 245 -26.70 2.94 -61.83
C ALA A 245 -27.21 3.36 -60.43
N SER A 246 -28.51 3.15 -60.16
CA SER A 246 -29.11 3.41 -58.85
C SER A 246 -28.83 2.32 -57.80
N PHE A 247 -28.33 1.15 -58.21
CA PHE A 247 -28.09 -0.01 -57.34
C PHE A 247 -26.77 0.07 -56.55
N ASN A 248 -26.25 1.28 -56.30
CA ASN A 248 -25.11 1.44 -55.40
C ASN A 248 -25.53 0.97 -54.00
N ILE A 249 -24.83 -0.06 -53.53
CA ILE A 249 -25.05 -0.73 -52.25
C ILE A 249 -25.31 0.33 -51.18
N VAL A 250 -26.47 0.23 -50.54
CA VAL A 250 -26.85 1.00 -49.35
C VAL A 250 -25.88 0.61 -48.24
N ALA A 251 -24.66 1.16 -48.28
CA ALA A 251 -23.82 1.29 -47.12
C ALA A 251 -24.50 2.37 -46.28
N SER A 252 -25.48 1.96 -45.49
CA SER A 252 -26.11 2.81 -44.49
C SER A 252 -25.02 3.21 -43.50
N ASN A 253 -24.38 4.34 -43.78
CA ASN A 253 -23.46 5.04 -42.90
C ASN A 253 -24.27 5.56 -41.70
N CYS A 254 -24.59 4.67 -40.77
CA CYS A 254 -25.23 5.01 -39.52
C CYS A 254 -24.21 5.78 -38.67
N ARG A 255 -24.28 7.11 -38.68
CA ARG A 255 -23.46 8.01 -37.86
C ARG A 255 -23.93 7.98 -36.40
N ILE A 256 -23.80 6.84 -35.72
CA ILE A 256 -24.19 6.67 -34.32
C ILE A 256 -23.22 7.40 -33.37
N GLY A 257 -21.98 7.66 -33.82
CA GLY A 257 -20.92 8.17 -32.94
C GLY A 257 -21.12 9.59 -32.40
N THR A 258 -21.83 10.48 -33.09
CA THR A 258 -21.85 11.91 -32.74
C THR A 258 -22.83 12.29 -31.63
N ASP A 259 -23.86 11.47 -31.38
CA ASP A 259 -24.91 11.80 -30.40
C ASP A 259 -24.59 11.27 -28.99
N ILE A 260 -23.85 10.16 -28.89
CA ILE A 260 -23.42 9.58 -27.61
C ILE A 260 -22.47 10.52 -26.85
N ASP A 261 -21.54 11.17 -27.55
CA ASP A 261 -20.58 12.12 -26.96
C ASP A 261 -21.28 13.39 -26.43
N LYS A 262 -22.39 13.80 -27.06
CA LYS A 262 -23.15 14.99 -26.68
C LYS A 262 -23.96 14.77 -25.41
N GLU A 263 -24.54 13.59 -25.23
CA GLU A 263 -25.32 13.23 -24.04
C GLU A 263 -24.43 12.93 -22.83
N LEU A 264 -23.30 12.24 -23.01
CA LEU A 264 -22.35 11.95 -21.93
C LEU A 264 -21.64 13.20 -21.38
N GLY A 265 -21.43 14.23 -22.22
CA GLY A 265 -20.79 15.48 -21.82
C GLY A 265 -21.60 16.34 -20.82
N SER A 266 -22.89 16.02 -20.60
CA SER A 266 -23.79 16.80 -19.73
C SER A 266 -23.75 16.39 -18.25
N VAL A 267 -23.14 15.25 -17.90
CA VAL A 267 -23.13 14.72 -16.53
C VAL A 267 -21.96 15.32 -15.73
N LYS A 268 -22.15 16.51 -15.15
CA LYS A 268 -21.19 17.12 -14.21
C LYS A 268 -21.32 16.53 -12.80
N PHE A 269 -20.37 15.70 -12.39
CA PHE A 269 -20.20 15.29 -10.99
C PHE A 269 -19.19 16.20 -10.28
N THR A 270 -19.66 17.23 -9.59
CA THR A 270 -18.86 17.94 -8.58
C THR A 270 -19.71 18.18 -7.35
N LYS A 271 -19.51 17.35 -6.33
CA LYS A 271 -19.86 17.69 -4.95
C LYS A 271 -18.61 17.58 -4.10
N THR A 272 -17.97 18.71 -3.87
CA THR A 272 -16.87 18.85 -2.90
C THR A 272 -17.48 18.76 -1.50
N ILE A 273 -17.04 17.79 -0.70
CA ILE A 273 -17.44 17.66 0.71
C ILE A 273 -16.36 18.36 1.53
N GLU A 274 -16.67 19.54 2.05
CA GLU A 274 -15.85 20.20 3.07
C GLU A 274 -16.28 19.71 4.46
N PHE A 275 -15.32 19.18 5.21
CA PHE A 275 -15.54 18.80 6.60
C PHE A 275 -15.24 20.01 7.50
N SER A 276 -16.28 20.57 8.11
CA SER A 276 -16.11 21.55 9.19
C SER A 276 -15.58 20.83 10.43
N ARG A 277 -14.30 21.05 10.75
CA ARG A 277 -13.75 20.69 12.06
C ARG A 277 -14.37 21.59 13.12
N ASN A 278 -15.21 21.04 13.98
CA ASN A 278 -15.54 21.70 15.23
C ASN A 278 -14.32 21.61 16.15
N HIS A 279 -13.63 22.74 16.32
CA HIS A 279 -12.52 22.89 17.27
C HIS A 279 -13.07 22.88 18.69
N CYS A 280 -12.90 21.78 19.42
CA CYS A 280 -12.81 21.87 20.88
C CYS A 280 -11.48 22.55 21.21
N LYS A 281 -11.54 23.80 21.68
CA LYS A 281 -10.38 24.49 22.25
C LYS A 281 -9.90 23.71 23.48
N PHE A 282 -8.68 23.21 23.39
CA PHE A 282 -7.95 22.60 24.49
C PHE A 282 -6.89 23.63 24.91
N ASP A 283 -7.03 24.20 26.10
CA ASP A 283 -5.98 25.03 26.70
C ASP A 283 -5.03 24.10 27.45
N LEU A 284 -3.84 23.91 26.89
CA LEU A 284 -2.74 23.16 27.48
C LEU A 284 -1.52 24.07 27.63
N HIS A 285 -1.72 25.23 28.27
CA HIS A 285 -0.63 26.12 28.66
C HIS A 285 -0.41 26.05 30.17
N SER A 286 0.43 25.10 30.60
CA SER A 286 1.22 25.24 31.83
C SER A 286 2.13 24.02 32.02
N LEU A 287 3.15 23.85 31.16
CA LEU A 287 4.38 23.14 31.52
C LEU A 287 5.54 23.77 30.72
N PRO A 288 6.64 24.22 31.37
CA PRO A 288 7.80 24.74 30.68
C PRO A 288 8.66 23.57 30.16
N ILE A 289 9.14 23.69 28.93
CA ILE A 289 10.22 22.87 28.37
C ILE A 289 11.30 23.87 27.96
N GLU A 290 12.44 23.83 28.65
CA GLU A 290 13.67 24.44 28.18
C GLU A 290 14.57 23.34 27.60
N ASP A 291 15.17 23.67 26.47
CA ASP A 291 16.15 22.90 25.71
C ASP A 291 17.44 22.66 26.52
N GLU A 292 18.22 21.62 26.16
CA GLU A 292 19.63 21.79 25.75
C GLU A 292 20.32 20.46 25.34
N HIS A 293 20.98 20.59 24.18
CA HIS A 293 22.25 20.08 23.67
C HIS A 293 22.84 18.66 23.89
N GLU A 294 23.29 18.16 22.72
CA GLU A 294 24.37 17.23 22.35
C GLU A 294 25.55 17.07 23.34
N GLU A 295 26.08 15.83 23.43
CA GLU A 295 27.51 15.59 23.16
C GLU A 295 27.84 14.10 22.89
N THR A 296 28.98 13.94 22.22
CA THR A 296 29.53 12.80 21.48
C THR A 296 30.56 11.96 22.26
N ALA A 297 30.67 10.65 21.97
CA ALA A 297 31.92 9.84 21.89
C ALA A 297 31.53 8.38 21.53
N SER A 298 31.95 7.77 20.41
CA SER A 298 33.28 7.27 20.01
C SER A 298 33.87 6.20 20.92
N SER A 299 33.84 4.94 20.47
CA SER A 299 34.86 3.93 20.79
C SER A 299 34.95 2.89 19.67
N THR A 300 36.10 2.90 19.02
CA THR A 300 36.65 1.94 18.06
C THR A 300 37.01 0.61 18.73
N VAL A 301 36.71 -0.53 18.08
CA VAL A 301 37.43 -1.79 18.29
C VAL A 301 37.64 -2.47 16.93
N GLU A 302 38.90 -2.60 16.55
CA GLU A 302 39.43 -3.46 15.49
C GLU A 302 39.44 -4.92 15.96
N ALA A 303 39.18 -5.87 15.07
CA ALA A 303 39.95 -7.12 14.94
C ALA A 303 39.39 -8.04 13.83
N ASP A 304 40.30 -8.33 12.90
CA ASP A 304 40.63 -9.62 12.28
C ASP A 304 39.72 -10.32 11.27
N GLU A 305 40.26 -10.30 10.05
CA GLU A 305 39.99 -11.16 8.91
C GLU A 305 40.36 -12.62 9.21
N MET A 306 39.43 -13.54 8.99
CA MET A 306 39.76 -14.92 8.57
C MET A 306 38.78 -15.37 7.50
N ALA A 307 39.31 -15.59 6.29
CA ALA A 307 38.60 -16.24 5.19
C ALA A 307 38.55 -17.76 5.39
N PRO A 308 37.46 -18.41 4.95
CA PRO A 308 37.57 -19.75 4.39
C PRO A 308 37.06 -19.79 2.95
N GLN A 309 37.94 -20.21 2.06
CA GLN A 309 37.55 -20.84 0.80
C GLN A 309 36.91 -22.18 1.14
N ASP A 310 35.69 -22.47 0.64
CA ASP A 310 35.43 -23.81 0.14
C ASP A 310 34.22 -23.96 -0.78
N LYS A 311 34.30 -25.07 -1.53
CA LYS A 311 33.58 -25.48 -2.73
C LYS A 311 32.05 -25.57 -2.58
N PHE A 312 31.32 -24.90 -3.46
CA PHE A 312 29.88 -25.16 -3.68
C PHE A 312 29.68 -26.39 -4.58
N GLN A 313 29.38 -27.54 -3.97
CA GLN A 313 28.75 -28.65 -4.67
C GLN A 313 27.25 -28.39 -4.86
N LYS A 314 26.76 -28.57 -6.09
CA LYS A 314 25.33 -28.57 -6.44
C LYS A 314 24.61 -29.68 -5.64
N ARG A 315 23.90 -29.31 -4.56
CA ARG A 315 22.89 -30.18 -3.93
C ARG A 315 21.58 -30.04 -4.69
N GLY A 316 21.09 -31.16 -5.23
CA GLY A 316 19.78 -31.26 -5.86
C GLY A 316 18.62 -31.26 -4.86
N ASN A 317 17.53 -30.64 -5.30
CA ASN A 317 16.10 -30.70 -4.97
C ASN A 317 15.60 -31.36 -3.65
N ASP A 318 14.65 -30.65 -3.02
CA ASP A 318 13.63 -31.10 -2.06
C ASP A 318 13.97 -31.26 -0.57
N THR A 319 14.70 -30.32 0.03
CA THR A 319 14.50 -30.03 1.45
C THR A 319 13.23 -29.17 1.62
N LYS A 320 12.14 -29.74 2.17
CA LYS A 320 10.92 -29.00 2.54
C LYS A 320 11.29 -27.77 3.39
N ARG A 321 11.10 -26.57 2.84
CA ARG A 321 11.20 -25.34 3.63
C ARG A 321 9.94 -25.17 4.48
N PRO A 322 10.05 -24.68 5.71
CA PRO A 322 8.90 -24.56 6.62
C PRO A 322 7.88 -23.52 6.12
N ASP A 323 6.61 -23.75 6.43
CA ASP A 323 5.56 -22.72 6.37
C ASP A 323 5.76 -21.69 7.50
N PHE A 324 5.21 -20.49 7.35
CA PHE A 324 5.39 -19.40 8.31
C PHE A 324 4.07 -18.88 8.86
N GLU A 325 3.99 -18.70 10.19
CA GLU A 325 2.85 -18.04 10.83
C GLU A 325 3.14 -16.55 11.10
N ILE A 326 2.19 -15.70 10.78
CA ILE A 326 2.16 -14.27 11.09
C ILE A 326 1.01 -14.04 12.05
N SER A 327 1.30 -13.56 13.26
CA SER A 327 0.26 -13.12 14.19
C SER A 327 0.00 -11.61 14.07
N GLN A 328 -1.27 -11.23 14.00
CA GLN A 328 -1.72 -9.85 14.09
C GLN A 328 -2.90 -9.79 15.08
N GLY A 329 -2.63 -9.37 16.32
CA GLY A 329 -3.62 -9.44 17.38
C GLY A 329 -4.04 -10.89 17.66
N SER A 330 -5.34 -11.18 17.59
CA SER A 330 -5.90 -12.54 17.72
C SER A 330 -5.88 -13.35 16.43
N THR A 331 -5.62 -12.74 15.27
CA THR A 331 -5.64 -13.40 13.97
C THR A 331 -4.26 -13.94 13.59
N ARG A 332 -4.17 -15.21 13.17
CA ARG A 332 -2.96 -15.79 12.58
C ARG A 332 -3.15 -15.99 11.07
N TYR A 333 -2.14 -15.60 10.29
CA TYR A 333 -2.03 -15.89 8.87
C TYR A 333 -0.90 -16.90 8.67
N THR A 334 -1.08 -17.89 7.81
CA THR A 334 0.00 -18.85 7.48
C THR A 334 0.42 -18.61 6.04
N ILE A 335 1.64 -18.08 5.84
CA ILE A 335 2.27 -17.99 4.53
C ILE A 335 2.90 -19.35 4.23
N LYS A 336 2.37 -20.06 3.23
CA LYS A 336 2.82 -21.40 2.89
C LYS A 336 3.88 -21.37 1.81
N TYR A 337 4.99 -22.06 2.02
CA TYR A 337 6.01 -22.19 0.99
C TYR A 337 5.46 -23.05 -0.16
N LYS A 338 5.46 -22.49 -1.36
CA LYS A 338 4.94 -23.19 -2.54
C LYS A 338 6.05 -23.90 -3.30
N ARG A 339 7.05 -23.14 -3.73
CA ARG A 339 8.19 -23.62 -4.53
C ARG A 339 9.29 -22.57 -4.61
N SER A 340 10.44 -22.98 -5.13
CA SER A 340 11.54 -22.09 -5.49
C SER A 340 11.85 -22.24 -6.98
N ILE A 341 12.30 -21.16 -7.58
CA ILE A 341 12.69 -21.10 -8.98
C ILE A 341 14.15 -20.68 -9.03
N PHE A 342 15.00 -21.53 -9.60
CA PHE A 342 16.39 -21.17 -9.88
C PHE A 342 16.46 -20.37 -11.17
N LEU A 343 17.07 -19.19 -11.11
CA LEU A 343 17.39 -18.40 -12.30
C LEU A 343 18.80 -18.77 -12.74
N GLU A 344 18.93 -19.34 -13.95
CA GLU A 344 20.24 -19.67 -14.51
C GLU A 344 21.02 -18.38 -14.76
N SER A 345 22.00 -18.13 -13.90
CA SER A 345 23.02 -17.13 -14.14
C SER A 345 23.74 -17.40 -15.45
N THR A 346 23.79 -16.41 -16.33
CA THR A 346 24.53 -16.50 -17.60
C THR A 346 25.99 -16.10 -17.53
N ASN A 347 26.55 -15.92 -16.34
CA ASN A 347 27.99 -15.75 -16.20
C ASN A 347 28.49 -16.35 -14.88
N THR A 348 29.58 -17.11 -14.95
CA THR A 348 30.19 -17.79 -13.79
C THR A 348 30.67 -16.83 -12.70
N ASN A 349 30.69 -15.52 -12.97
CA ASN A 349 30.90 -14.45 -12.00
C ASN A 349 29.56 -13.91 -11.46
N SER A 350 28.79 -14.76 -10.77
CA SER A 350 27.62 -14.45 -9.91
C SER A 350 26.86 -13.13 -10.23
N PRO A 351 25.90 -13.12 -11.17
CA PRO A 351 25.00 -12.00 -11.38
C PRO A 351 24.14 -11.85 -10.12
N LYS A 352 24.39 -10.76 -9.40
CA LYS A 352 23.65 -10.39 -8.20
C LYS A 352 22.30 -9.85 -8.67
N MET A 353 21.30 -10.71 -8.80
CA MET A 353 19.93 -10.23 -9.04
C MET A 353 19.42 -9.52 -7.80
N HIS A 354 18.88 -8.30 -7.99
CA HIS A 354 18.57 -7.40 -6.90
C HIS A 354 17.08 -7.12 -6.73
N PHE A 355 16.32 -7.07 -7.83
CA PHE A 355 14.91 -6.70 -7.75
C PHE A 355 14.01 -7.57 -8.63
N ILE A 356 12.74 -7.61 -8.25
CA ILE A 356 11.68 -8.38 -8.90
C ILE A 356 10.43 -7.52 -9.00
N LYS A 357 9.68 -7.62 -10.10
CA LYS A 357 8.41 -6.93 -10.30
C LYS A 357 7.41 -7.84 -11.00
N THR A 358 6.17 -7.86 -10.56
CA THR A 358 5.11 -8.61 -11.22
C THR A 358 4.57 -7.82 -12.40
N ILE A 359 4.52 -8.46 -13.57
CA ILE A 359 3.94 -7.87 -14.79
C ILE A 359 2.59 -8.50 -15.15
N SER A 360 2.37 -9.77 -14.83
CA SER A 360 1.09 -10.45 -15.03
C SER A 360 0.87 -11.50 -13.95
N ASN A 361 -0.28 -12.19 -13.97
CA ASN A 361 -0.55 -13.31 -13.07
C ASN A 361 0.56 -14.37 -13.08
N LYS A 362 1.25 -14.55 -14.21
CA LYS A 362 2.19 -15.64 -14.43
C LYS A 362 3.56 -15.16 -14.90
N SER A 363 3.86 -13.87 -14.76
CA SER A 363 5.10 -13.32 -15.27
C SER A 363 5.67 -12.27 -14.33
N VAL A 364 6.97 -12.39 -14.11
CA VAL A 364 7.76 -11.46 -13.32
C VAL A 364 8.92 -10.97 -14.17
N VAL A 365 9.37 -9.75 -13.88
CA VAL A 365 10.60 -9.19 -14.43
C VAL A 365 11.61 -9.09 -13.31
N VAL A 366 12.81 -9.60 -13.57
CA VAL A 366 13.93 -9.56 -12.63
C VAL A 366 15.06 -8.76 -13.26
N TRP A 367 15.75 -7.97 -12.44
CA TRP A 367 16.88 -7.17 -12.90
C TRP A 367 17.96 -6.96 -11.85
N THR A 368 19.11 -6.46 -12.29
CA THR A 368 20.25 -6.11 -11.47
C THR A 368 20.63 -4.65 -11.69
N LEU A 369 21.34 -4.03 -10.73
CA LEU A 369 21.82 -2.64 -10.85
C LEU A 369 23.06 -2.50 -11.72
N GLN A 370 23.70 -3.61 -12.08
CA GLN A 370 25.00 -3.64 -12.74
C GLN A 370 24.86 -4.03 -14.21
N GLU A 371 23.94 -4.94 -14.51
CA GLU A 371 23.73 -5.45 -15.85
C GLU A 371 22.69 -4.63 -16.59
N LYS A 372 22.88 -4.47 -17.89
CA LYS A 372 21.93 -3.78 -18.76
C LYS A 372 20.88 -4.74 -19.31
N VAL A 373 20.33 -5.61 -18.46
CA VAL A 373 19.42 -6.68 -18.89
C VAL A 373 18.17 -6.73 -18.02
N LEU A 374 17.02 -6.95 -18.66
CA LEU A 374 15.77 -7.33 -18.05
C LEU A 374 15.51 -8.80 -18.36
N LEU A 375 15.21 -9.57 -17.32
CA LEU A 375 14.87 -10.99 -17.43
C LEU A 375 13.38 -11.16 -17.19
N PHE A 376 12.67 -11.49 -18.26
CA PHE A 376 11.25 -11.77 -18.22
C PHE A 376 11.06 -13.25 -17.99
N TYR A 377 10.51 -13.58 -16.83
CA TYR A 377 10.34 -14.95 -16.39
C TYR A 377 8.86 -15.30 -16.33
N ASN A 378 8.47 -16.37 -17.03
CA ASN A 378 7.13 -16.93 -16.92
C ASN A 378 7.13 -18.06 -15.88
N THR A 379 6.38 -17.86 -14.79
CA THR A 379 6.37 -18.74 -13.62
C THR A 379 5.67 -20.08 -13.88
N ASN A 380 4.91 -20.21 -14.97
CA ASN A 380 4.19 -21.45 -15.29
C ASN A 380 5.05 -22.47 -16.05
N ASN A 381 5.75 -22.00 -17.08
CA ASN A 381 6.50 -22.86 -18.00
C ASN A 381 8.03 -22.72 -17.82
N ASN A 382 8.47 -21.92 -16.84
CA ASN A 382 9.85 -21.64 -16.56
C ASN A 382 10.63 -21.07 -17.76
N THR A 383 9.96 -20.38 -18.70
CA THR A 383 10.64 -19.76 -19.84
C THR A 383 11.15 -18.38 -19.48
N GLU A 384 12.39 -18.12 -19.87
CA GLU A 384 13.06 -16.84 -19.72
C GLU A 384 13.21 -16.15 -21.08
N ARG A 385 12.98 -14.83 -21.11
CA ARG A 385 13.35 -13.96 -22.23
C ARG A 385 14.19 -12.81 -21.72
N LYS A 386 15.19 -12.42 -22.51
CA LYS A 386 16.11 -11.33 -22.18
C LYS A 386 15.86 -10.12 -23.05
N MET A 387 15.93 -8.95 -22.44
CA MET A 387 15.99 -7.69 -23.17
C MET A 387 17.16 -6.86 -22.67
N TYR A 388 17.99 -6.40 -23.60
CA TYR A 388 19.12 -5.54 -23.28
C TYR A 388 18.71 -4.06 -23.36
N LEU A 389 19.09 -3.29 -22.35
CA LEU A 389 18.88 -1.85 -22.27
C LEU A 389 20.19 -1.11 -22.60
N GLN A 390 20.08 0.18 -22.93
CA GLN A 390 21.25 1.03 -23.12
C GLN A 390 22.00 1.31 -21.79
N TYR A 391 21.24 1.36 -20.69
CA TYR A 391 21.72 1.67 -19.33
C TYR A 391 21.16 0.69 -18.30
N PRO A 392 21.86 0.45 -17.18
CA PRO A 392 21.37 -0.46 -16.14
C PRO A 392 20.03 0.01 -15.55
N PRO A 393 19.04 -0.90 -15.40
CA PRO A 393 17.77 -0.60 -14.78
C PRO A 393 17.93 -0.35 -13.28
N ARG A 394 17.20 0.65 -12.76
CA ARG A 394 17.20 1.02 -11.34
C ARG A 394 15.91 0.57 -10.64
N SER A 395 14.76 0.92 -11.19
CA SER A 395 13.44 0.52 -10.71
C SER A 395 12.46 0.33 -11.87
N ILE A 396 11.44 -0.50 -11.66
CA ILE A 396 10.41 -0.82 -12.66
C ILE A 396 9.01 -0.55 -12.07
N ALA A 397 8.15 0.08 -12.86
CA ALA A 397 6.72 0.20 -12.58
C ALA A 397 5.91 -0.42 -13.73
N LYS A 398 4.87 -1.18 -13.39
CA LYS A 398 3.88 -1.64 -14.36
C LYS A 398 2.94 -0.49 -14.70
N ILE A 399 2.77 -0.19 -15.98
CA ILE A 399 1.80 0.81 -16.46
C ILE A 399 0.48 0.12 -16.76
N ASP A 400 0.53 -0.86 -17.65
CA ASP A 400 -0.59 -1.69 -18.08
C ASP A 400 -0.10 -3.14 -18.29
N ASP A 401 -0.93 -4.01 -18.85
CA ASP A 401 -0.57 -5.43 -19.06
C ASP A 401 0.57 -5.64 -20.07
N ASN A 402 0.77 -4.68 -20.97
CA ASN A 402 1.71 -4.75 -22.08
C ASN A 402 2.87 -3.78 -21.94
N THR A 403 2.86 -2.88 -20.95
CA THR A 403 3.83 -1.80 -20.83
C THR A 403 4.38 -1.69 -19.41
N ILE A 404 5.70 -1.62 -19.31
CA ILE A 404 6.42 -1.25 -18.08
C ILE A 404 7.25 0.01 -18.31
N ALA A 405 7.40 0.83 -17.28
CA ALA A 405 8.35 1.93 -17.21
C ALA A 405 9.58 1.51 -16.40
N VAL A 406 10.76 1.72 -16.96
CA VAL A 406 12.05 1.34 -16.36
C VAL A 406 12.90 2.58 -16.19
N THR A 407 13.27 2.89 -14.95
CA THR A 407 14.20 3.99 -14.66
C THR A 407 15.64 3.57 -14.88
N THR A 408 16.44 4.50 -15.39
CA THR A 408 17.87 4.36 -15.66
C THR A 408 18.61 5.63 -15.20
N CYS A 409 19.94 5.65 -15.32
CA CYS A 409 20.72 6.87 -15.06
C CYS A 409 20.54 8.00 -16.09
N LYS A 410 19.77 7.79 -17.17
CA LYS A 410 19.51 8.81 -18.21
C LYS A 410 18.04 9.15 -18.41
N GLY A 411 17.14 8.56 -17.61
CA GLY A 411 15.71 8.77 -17.72
C GLY A 411 14.90 7.47 -17.66
N ILE A 412 13.79 7.42 -18.40
CA ILE A 412 12.80 6.35 -18.35
C ILE A 412 12.71 5.67 -19.70
N VAL A 413 12.83 4.34 -19.72
CA VAL A 413 12.62 3.50 -20.89
C VAL A 413 11.28 2.79 -20.74
N PHE A 414 10.42 2.92 -21.73
CA PHE A 414 9.15 2.20 -21.78
C PHE A 414 9.35 0.94 -22.60
N VAL A 415 8.96 -0.20 -22.04
CA VAL A 415 9.19 -1.52 -22.63
C VAL A 415 7.85 -2.21 -22.85
N ASN A 416 7.66 -2.71 -24.07
CA ASN A 416 6.55 -3.59 -24.38
C ASN A 416 6.85 -5.00 -23.86
N THR A 417 6.03 -5.52 -22.95
CA THR A 417 6.23 -6.83 -22.30
C THR A 417 5.86 -8.02 -23.19
N GLN A 418 5.12 -7.81 -24.29
CA GLN A 418 4.78 -8.86 -25.25
C GLN A 418 5.83 -9.01 -26.34
N THR A 419 6.31 -7.90 -26.89
CA THR A 419 7.30 -7.88 -27.98
C THR A 419 8.74 -7.77 -27.48
N PHE A 420 8.94 -7.43 -26.20
CA PHE A 420 10.26 -7.23 -25.58
C PHE A 420 11.06 -6.13 -26.27
N THR A 421 10.37 -5.08 -26.72
CA THR A 421 10.97 -3.95 -27.45
C THR A 421 10.85 -2.65 -26.67
N CYS A 422 11.79 -1.73 -26.91
CA CYS A 422 11.70 -0.37 -26.39
C CYS A 422 10.68 0.42 -27.21
N MET A 423 9.66 0.95 -26.55
CA MET A 423 8.60 1.74 -27.19
C MET A 423 8.99 3.22 -27.31
N GLN A 424 9.51 3.78 -26.21
CA GLN A 424 9.92 5.18 -26.13
C GLN A 424 10.94 5.36 -25.00
N THR A 425 11.74 6.43 -25.09
CA THR A 425 12.67 6.85 -24.03
C THR A 425 12.40 8.31 -23.69
N VAL A 426 12.16 8.59 -22.42
CA VAL A 426 12.03 9.94 -21.87
C VAL A 426 13.35 10.28 -21.20
N ASN A 427 14.09 11.21 -21.77
CA ASN A 427 15.35 11.68 -21.19
C ASN A 427 15.07 12.59 -20.00
N ILE A 428 15.71 12.28 -18.87
CA ILE A 428 15.66 13.11 -17.67
C ILE A 428 17.10 13.46 -17.35
N ASP A 429 17.36 14.76 -17.23
CA ASP A 429 18.67 15.31 -16.85
C ASP A 429 18.93 15.12 -15.34
N ASP A 430 18.85 13.87 -14.86
CA ASP A 430 19.17 13.45 -13.50
C ASP A 430 19.24 11.91 -13.41
N ASN A 431 19.81 11.37 -12.33
CA ASN A 431 19.77 9.94 -12.05
C ASN A 431 18.39 9.54 -11.49
N CYS A 432 17.66 8.69 -12.22
CA CYS A 432 16.37 8.18 -11.77
C CYS A 432 16.54 6.85 -11.02
N PHE A 433 16.08 6.78 -9.76
CA PHE A 433 16.23 5.59 -8.92
C PHE A 433 14.93 4.81 -8.71
N GLY A 434 13.87 5.51 -8.30
CA GLY A 434 12.59 4.91 -7.94
C GLY A 434 11.50 5.32 -8.92
N ILE A 435 10.60 4.39 -9.26
CA ILE A 435 9.44 4.68 -10.11
C ILE A 435 8.19 3.96 -9.61
N ALA A 436 7.08 4.67 -9.66
CA ALA A 436 5.75 4.16 -9.37
C ALA A 436 4.75 4.74 -10.38
N PHE A 437 3.69 4.00 -10.72
CA PHE A 437 2.66 4.44 -11.66
C PHE A 437 1.27 4.36 -11.03
N MET A 438 0.58 5.49 -10.93
CA MET A 438 -0.74 5.58 -10.30
C MET A 438 -1.58 6.68 -10.97
N SER A 439 -2.84 6.36 -11.28
CA SER A 439 -3.80 7.32 -11.86
C SER A 439 -3.23 8.06 -13.08
N ASP A 440 -2.67 7.32 -14.03
CA ASP A 440 -2.07 7.82 -15.26
C ASP A 440 -0.83 8.73 -15.10
N HIS A 441 -0.29 8.78 -13.88
CA HIS A 441 0.91 9.52 -13.56
C HIS A 441 2.05 8.62 -13.11
N LEU A 442 3.25 8.93 -13.59
CA LEU A 442 4.51 8.39 -13.13
C LEU A 442 5.07 9.26 -12.02
N PHE A 443 5.39 8.63 -10.91
CA PHE A 443 6.12 9.21 -9.79
C PHE A 443 7.56 8.73 -9.90
N VAL A 444 8.48 9.65 -10.19
CA VAL A 444 9.85 9.33 -10.58
C VAL A 444 10.80 10.07 -9.66
N ASN A 445 11.53 9.33 -8.84
CA ASN A 445 12.53 9.92 -7.96
C ASN A 445 13.81 10.24 -8.75
N CYS A 446 14.14 11.52 -8.82
CA CYS A 446 15.34 12.07 -9.41
C CYS A 446 16.30 12.46 -8.27
N GLU A 447 17.51 11.90 -8.26
CA GLU A 447 18.45 11.98 -7.12
C GLU A 447 18.71 13.41 -6.62
N SER A 448 18.91 14.35 -7.54
CA SER A 448 19.21 15.76 -7.23
C SER A 448 18.00 16.69 -7.40
N LYS A 449 17.04 16.33 -8.25
CA LYS A 449 15.88 17.18 -8.62
C LYS A 449 14.58 16.81 -7.92
N GLY A 450 14.62 15.87 -6.98
CA GLY A 450 13.49 15.47 -6.16
C GLY A 450 12.52 14.49 -6.82
N LEU A 451 11.35 14.29 -6.21
CA LEU A 451 10.31 13.41 -6.76
C LEU A 451 9.45 14.17 -7.78
N LYS A 452 9.43 13.71 -9.02
CA LYS A 452 8.62 14.29 -10.11
C LYS A 452 7.36 13.47 -10.36
N VAL A 453 6.25 14.17 -10.57
CA VAL A 453 4.99 13.61 -11.09
C VAL A 453 4.91 13.99 -12.56
N MET A 454 4.85 13.01 -13.44
CA MET A 454 4.82 13.24 -14.88
C MET A 454 3.85 12.30 -15.59
N ASP A 455 3.39 12.66 -16.78
CA ASP A 455 2.65 11.75 -17.64
C ASP A 455 3.61 10.74 -18.34
N VAL A 456 3.04 9.79 -19.07
CA VAL A 456 3.82 8.81 -19.84
C VAL A 456 4.64 9.42 -20.99
N LYS A 457 4.38 10.68 -21.37
CA LYS A 457 5.16 11.42 -22.39
C LYS A 457 6.34 12.17 -21.77
N GLY A 458 6.45 12.18 -20.44
CA GLY A 458 7.51 12.89 -19.70
C GLY A 458 7.17 14.33 -19.32
N ASN A 459 5.93 14.79 -19.56
CA ASN A 459 5.51 16.12 -19.15
C ASN A 459 5.34 16.15 -17.63
N VAL A 460 6.11 17.00 -16.96
CA VAL A 460 6.09 17.12 -15.49
C VAL A 460 4.91 17.99 -15.07
N SER A 461 3.97 17.43 -14.31
CA SER A 461 2.86 18.17 -13.72
C SER A 461 3.19 18.74 -12.33
N LYS A 462 4.11 18.09 -11.60
CA LYS A 462 4.47 18.50 -10.23
C LYS A 462 5.86 18.01 -9.83
N THR A 463 6.53 18.76 -8.97
CA THR A 463 7.83 18.38 -8.39
C THR A 463 7.81 18.57 -6.88
N PHE A 464 8.33 17.58 -6.14
CA PHE A 464 8.54 17.63 -4.70
C PHE A 464 10.04 17.71 -4.42
N GLU A 465 10.57 18.93 -4.37
CA GLU A 465 12.01 19.20 -4.26
C GLU A 465 12.63 18.74 -2.94
N LYS A 466 11.83 18.59 -1.87
CA LYS A 466 12.32 18.12 -0.57
C LYS A 466 12.61 16.62 -0.52
N ILE A 467 12.18 15.86 -1.53
CA ILE A 467 12.26 14.40 -1.58
C ILE A 467 13.46 13.99 -2.46
N THR A 468 14.68 14.11 -1.93
CA THR A 468 15.93 13.87 -2.69
C THR A 468 16.70 12.63 -2.23
N GLY A 469 17.65 12.20 -3.06
CA GLY A 469 18.53 11.05 -2.81
C GLY A 469 18.11 9.76 -3.50
N LYS A 470 18.69 8.64 -3.08
CA LYS A 470 18.39 7.30 -3.64
C LYS A 470 17.16 6.72 -2.95
N LEU A 471 16.00 6.91 -3.56
CA LEU A 471 14.72 6.51 -3.01
C LEU A 471 14.11 5.33 -3.77
N GLN A 472 13.48 4.44 -3.03
CA GLN A 472 12.55 3.45 -3.56
C GLN A 472 11.12 3.92 -3.35
N LEU A 473 10.28 3.65 -4.34
CA LEU A 473 8.87 4.04 -4.33
C LEU A 473 8.01 2.78 -4.36
N CYS A 474 7.00 2.73 -3.48
CA CYS A 474 5.99 1.69 -3.47
C CYS A 474 4.60 2.31 -3.35
N LEU A 475 3.68 1.89 -4.22
CA LEU A 475 2.28 2.30 -4.19
C LEU A 475 1.52 1.51 -3.15
N LEU A 476 0.85 2.16 -2.21
CA LEU A 476 0.12 1.46 -1.15
C LEU A 476 -1.34 1.28 -1.52
N ASN A 477 -1.95 2.37 -1.98
CA ASN A 477 -3.32 2.46 -2.45
C ASN A 477 -3.41 3.59 -3.50
N ILE A 478 -4.63 3.92 -3.95
CA ILE A 478 -4.89 4.96 -4.95
C ILE A 478 -4.49 6.40 -4.55
N ARG A 479 -4.05 6.64 -3.31
CA ARG A 479 -3.79 7.99 -2.77
C ARG A 479 -2.46 8.15 -2.05
N ALA A 480 -1.72 7.07 -1.81
CA ALA A 480 -0.51 7.11 -0.98
C ALA A 480 0.67 6.36 -1.60
N ILE A 481 1.82 7.01 -1.55
CA ILE A 481 3.11 6.47 -2.00
C ILE A 481 4.03 6.36 -0.79
N ALA A 482 4.54 5.16 -0.53
CA ALA A 482 5.64 4.95 0.40
C ALA A 482 6.97 5.25 -0.30
N ILE A 483 7.82 5.97 0.42
CA ILE A 483 9.11 6.45 -0.03
C ILE A 483 10.13 5.98 0.99
N ALA A 484 10.95 4.99 0.63
CA ALA A 484 12.08 4.57 1.45
C ALA A 484 13.35 5.22 0.93
N LYS A 485 14.03 5.94 1.82
CA LYS A 485 15.37 6.46 1.53
C LYS A 485 16.42 5.42 1.87
N GLN A 486 17.32 5.16 0.91
CA GLN A 486 18.43 4.23 1.12
C GLN A 486 19.29 4.73 2.29
N GLY A 487 19.50 3.87 3.29
CA GLY A 487 20.29 4.18 4.49
C GLY A 487 19.53 4.89 5.61
N CYS A 488 18.22 5.14 5.46
CA CYS A 488 17.42 5.76 6.50
C CYS A 488 16.56 4.72 7.27
N CYS A 489 16.30 5.03 8.53
CA CYS A 489 15.43 4.23 9.42
C CYS A 489 13.96 4.65 9.36
N SER A 490 13.60 5.48 8.38
CA SER A 490 12.26 6.04 8.21
C SER A 490 11.69 5.74 6.83
N ILE A 491 10.36 5.74 6.77
CA ILE A 491 9.60 5.65 5.52
C ILE A 491 8.66 6.85 5.48
N ASP A 492 8.74 7.61 4.40
CA ASP A 492 7.86 8.74 4.17
C ASP A 492 6.64 8.29 3.37
N PHE A 493 5.46 8.75 3.78
CA PHE A 493 4.19 8.48 3.12
C PHE A 493 3.69 9.77 2.50
N LEU A 494 3.73 9.86 1.18
CA LEU A 494 3.21 10.99 0.43
C LEU A 494 1.76 10.75 0.04
N ASN A 495 0.85 11.58 0.55
CA ASN A 495 -0.52 11.64 0.07
C ASN A 495 -0.57 12.48 -1.20
N THR A 496 -0.93 11.87 -2.32
CA THR A 496 -0.88 12.52 -3.64
C THR A 496 -1.99 13.54 -3.83
N SER A 497 -3.12 13.40 -3.13
CA SER A 497 -4.25 14.34 -3.21
C SER A 497 -4.00 15.61 -2.41
N THR A 498 -3.51 15.48 -1.17
CA THR A 498 -3.29 16.62 -0.26
C THR A 498 -1.88 17.18 -0.34
N SER A 499 -0.95 16.47 -0.98
CA SER A 499 0.50 16.77 -0.95
C SER A 499 1.12 16.72 0.45
N SER A 500 0.39 16.19 1.45
CA SER A 500 0.90 16.06 2.80
C SER A 500 1.82 14.84 2.89
N MET A 501 2.85 14.96 3.72
CA MET A 501 3.81 13.90 3.97
C MET A 501 3.75 13.49 5.44
N ILE A 502 3.80 12.18 5.69
CA ILE A 502 3.91 11.62 7.04
C ILE A 502 5.17 10.76 7.07
N THR A 503 6.10 11.08 7.96
CA THR A 503 7.28 10.24 8.19
C THR A 503 6.98 9.23 9.28
N MET A 504 7.29 7.97 9.05
CA MET A 504 7.22 6.91 10.05
C MET A 504 8.63 6.40 10.34
N TYR A 505 9.04 6.49 11.60
CA TYR A 505 10.28 5.87 12.05
C TYR A 505 10.04 4.39 12.35
N VAL A 506 10.92 3.53 11.84
CA VAL A 506 10.89 2.09 12.08
C VAL A 506 12.17 1.72 12.84
N PRO A 507 12.12 1.62 14.19
CA PRO A 507 13.23 1.19 15.03
C PRO A 507 13.84 -0.11 14.52
N GLY A 508 15.16 -0.11 14.34
CA GLY A 508 15.90 -1.28 13.84
C GLY A 508 15.91 -1.45 12.32
N LEU A 509 15.17 -0.62 11.57
CA LEU A 509 15.28 -0.55 10.11
C LEU A 509 16.63 0.07 9.74
N LYS A 510 17.67 -0.75 9.51
CA LYS A 510 19.01 -0.21 9.23
C LYS A 510 19.20 0.18 7.76
N VAL A 511 18.51 -0.46 6.80
CA VAL A 511 18.45 -0.03 5.39
C VAL A 511 17.25 -0.74 4.73
N PRO A 512 16.17 -0.04 4.32
CA PRO A 512 15.14 -0.66 3.50
C PRO A 512 15.72 -1.00 2.12
N ASN A 513 15.65 -2.28 1.74
CA ASN A 513 16.20 -2.79 0.48
C ASN A 513 15.19 -2.85 -0.65
N CYS A 514 13.95 -3.22 -0.32
CA CYS A 514 12.87 -3.37 -1.27
C CYS A 514 11.54 -3.34 -0.49
N MET A 515 10.51 -2.85 -1.16
CA MET A 515 9.16 -2.73 -0.60
C MET A 515 8.11 -3.06 -1.65
N THR A 516 7.03 -3.68 -1.20
CA THR A 516 5.85 -3.97 -2.02
C THR A 516 4.57 -3.75 -1.21
N SER A 517 3.48 -3.47 -1.90
CA SER A 517 2.15 -3.36 -1.29
C SER A 517 1.55 -4.74 -1.03
N PHE A 518 0.87 -4.89 0.11
CA PHE A 518 0.20 -6.13 0.51
C PHE A 518 -1.11 -5.84 1.24
N GLY A 519 -2.24 -5.94 0.55
CA GLY A 519 -3.58 -5.81 1.14
C GLY A 519 -3.75 -4.55 2.01
N GLY A 520 -3.43 -3.37 1.47
CA GLY A 520 -3.46 -2.09 2.20
C GLY A 520 -2.29 -1.85 3.17
N ASN A 521 -1.45 -2.86 3.42
CA ASN A 521 -0.22 -2.75 4.18
C ASN A 521 0.98 -2.68 3.23
N MET A 522 2.17 -2.47 3.79
CA MET A 522 3.44 -2.53 3.07
C MET A 522 4.28 -3.68 3.62
N LEU A 523 4.88 -4.47 2.74
CA LEU A 523 5.96 -5.40 3.10
C LEU A 523 7.30 -4.75 2.76
N LEU A 524 8.27 -4.91 3.66
CA LEU A 524 9.58 -4.27 3.58
C LEU A 524 10.66 -5.30 3.91
N ILE A 525 11.71 -5.38 3.08
CA ILE A 525 12.90 -6.16 3.38
C ILE A 525 14.02 -5.25 3.88
N THR A 526 14.76 -5.72 4.87
CA THR A 526 15.94 -5.03 5.42
C THR A 526 17.22 -5.79 5.14
N ASN A 527 18.29 -5.04 4.87
CA ASN A 527 19.58 -5.60 4.46
C ASN A 527 20.33 -6.31 5.61
N THR A 528 20.05 -5.94 6.87
CA THR A 528 20.92 -6.32 8.00
C THR A 528 20.58 -7.65 8.66
N LYS A 529 19.37 -8.19 8.47
CA LYS A 529 18.92 -9.39 9.19
C LYS A 529 18.06 -10.36 8.36
N ASN A 530 17.94 -10.15 7.04
CA ASN A 530 17.02 -10.93 6.20
C ASN A 530 15.59 -10.96 6.74
N GLN A 531 15.17 -9.82 7.30
CA GLN A 531 13.89 -9.65 7.96
C GLN A 531 12.90 -9.00 7.00
N VAL A 532 11.68 -9.55 6.98
CA VAL A 532 10.53 -8.97 6.29
C VAL A 532 9.60 -8.37 7.33
N TYR A 533 9.31 -7.08 7.20
CA TYR A 533 8.40 -6.34 8.06
C TYR A 533 7.10 -6.06 7.32
N LYS A 534 5.97 -6.17 8.01
CA LYS A 534 4.67 -5.67 7.58
C LYS A 534 4.43 -4.37 8.32
N VAL A 535 4.33 -3.28 7.57
CA VAL A 535 4.02 -1.96 8.09
C VAL A 535 2.54 -1.69 7.82
N ASN A 536 1.78 -1.57 8.91
CA ASN A 536 0.39 -1.13 8.89
C ASN A 536 0.37 0.40 8.99
N ILE A 537 -0.09 1.03 7.92
CA ILE A 537 -0.05 2.49 7.76
C ILE A 537 -1.06 3.15 8.70
N ASP A 538 -2.28 2.59 8.79
CA ASP A 538 -3.40 3.17 9.53
C ASP A 538 -3.12 3.22 11.04
N HIS A 539 -2.49 2.17 11.57
CA HIS A 539 -2.20 2.06 12.99
C HIS A 539 -0.80 2.53 13.38
N LYS A 540 0.03 2.98 12.42
CA LYS A 540 1.45 3.29 12.62
C LYS A 540 2.20 2.17 13.36
N LYS A 541 1.84 0.92 13.07
CA LYS A 541 2.41 -0.29 13.70
C LYS A 541 3.17 -1.08 12.65
N TRP A 542 4.32 -1.64 13.02
CA TRP A 542 5.01 -2.64 12.23
C TRP A 542 5.09 -3.95 12.99
N ILE A 543 5.04 -5.04 12.24
CA ILE A 543 5.16 -6.40 12.76
C ILE A 543 6.28 -7.06 11.96
N LEU A 544 7.23 -7.68 12.67
CA LEU A 544 8.20 -8.56 12.04
C LEU A 544 7.46 -9.81 11.56
N VAL A 545 7.42 -10.02 10.25
CA VAL A 545 6.63 -11.06 9.61
C VAL A 545 7.46 -12.31 9.38
N LEU A 546 8.69 -12.11 8.90
CA LEU A 546 9.61 -13.19 8.59
C LEU A 546 10.97 -12.85 9.17
N ASN A 547 11.53 -13.80 9.90
CA ASN A 547 12.87 -13.74 10.46
C ASN A 547 13.56 -15.07 10.16
N GLY A 548 14.79 -15.03 9.66
CA GLY A 548 15.60 -16.24 9.51
C GLY A 548 15.24 -17.17 8.34
N LEU A 549 14.79 -16.65 7.20
CA LEU A 549 14.50 -17.46 6.00
C LEU A 549 15.69 -18.32 5.51
N CYS A 550 16.92 -17.92 5.86
CA CYS A 550 18.13 -18.75 5.92
C CYS A 550 19.27 -17.89 6.49
N GLU A 551 20.12 -18.45 7.35
CA GLU A 551 21.24 -17.72 8.00
C GLU A 551 22.26 -17.14 6.99
N ASN A 552 22.28 -17.66 5.75
CA ASN A 552 23.21 -17.25 4.69
C ASN A 552 22.53 -16.56 3.47
N ASP A 553 21.21 -16.37 3.52
CA ASP A 553 20.42 -15.93 2.37
C ASP A 553 20.11 -14.44 2.42
N HIS A 554 20.93 -13.61 1.77
CA HIS A 554 20.64 -12.18 1.71
C HIS A 554 19.44 -11.88 0.80
N LEU A 555 18.31 -11.49 1.40
CA LEU A 555 17.11 -11.09 0.66
C LEU A 555 17.26 -9.66 0.12
N TYR A 556 17.02 -9.49 -1.18
CA TYR A 556 17.15 -8.21 -1.86
C TYR A 556 15.86 -7.75 -2.54
N GLY A 557 15.08 -8.69 -3.10
CA GLY A 557 13.84 -8.37 -3.79
C GLY A 557 12.62 -8.90 -3.03
N ILE A 558 11.56 -8.10 -2.97
CA ILE A 558 10.23 -8.51 -2.54
C ILE A 558 9.19 -7.99 -3.52
N GLU A 559 8.27 -8.83 -3.94
CA GLU A 559 7.12 -8.41 -4.72
C GLU A 559 5.93 -9.27 -4.36
N PHE A 560 4.77 -8.64 -4.18
CA PHE A 560 3.53 -9.35 -3.94
C PHE A 560 2.65 -9.28 -5.19
N ASN A 561 2.40 -10.44 -5.79
CA ASN A 561 1.55 -10.56 -6.97
C ASN A 561 0.09 -10.59 -6.54
N LYS A 562 -0.61 -9.48 -6.74
CA LYS A 562 -2.03 -9.35 -6.40
C LYS A 562 -2.94 -10.29 -7.22
N PHE A 563 -2.50 -10.73 -8.40
CA PHE A 563 -3.29 -11.60 -9.29
C PHE A 563 -3.22 -13.07 -8.85
N SER A 564 -2.04 -13.55 -8.50
CA SER A 564 -1.86 -14.94 -8.04
C SER A 564 -1.96 -15.09 -6.53
N ASN A 565 -2.03 -13.97 -5.78
CA ASN A 565 -1.97 -13.94 -4.33
C ASN A 565 -0.68 -14.58 -3.78
N GLU A 566 0.42 -14.47 -4.54
CA GLU A 566 1.72 -15.03 -4.20
C GLU A 566 2.72 -13.95 -3.77
N LEU A 567 3.53 -14.26 -2.77
CA LEU A 567 4.68 -13.46 -2.36
C LEU A 567 5.94 -14.02 -3.01
N TYR A 568 6.68 -13.15 -3.70
CA TYR A 568 7.95 -13.45 -4.33
C TYR A 568 9.08 -12.84 -3.50
N LEU A 569 9.97 -13.68 -2.99
CA LEU A 569 11.19 -13.26 -2.30
C LEU A 569 12.41 -13.65 -3.12
N MET A 570 13.28 -12.69 -3.39
CA MET A 570 14.47 -12.93 -4.18
C MET A 570 15.74 -12.86 -3.32
N ASN A 571 16.56 -13.90 -3.46
CA ASN A 571 17.83 -14.03 -2.77
C ASN A 571 19.01 -13.72 -3.70
N LYS A 572 19.86 -12.79 -3.26
CA LYS A 572 21.04 -12.35 -4.01
C LYS A 572 22.11 -13.42 -4.14
N SER A 573 22.30 -14.26 -3.13
CA SER A 573 23.42 -15.22 -3.06
C SER A 573 23.22 -16.42 -3.98
N VAL A 574 21.98 -16.87 -4.16
CA VAL A 574 21.69 -18.16 -4.83
C VAL A 574 20.75 -18.03 -6.03
N CYS A 575 20.37 -16.81 -6.46
CA CYS A 575 19.51 -16.57 -7.63
C CYS A 575 18.17 -17.35 -7.58
N TYR A 576 17.63 -17.57 -6.38
CA TYR A 576 16.32 -18.18 -6.20
C TYR A 576 15.23 -17.13 -6.03
N ILE A 577 14.09 -17.39 -6.67
CA ILE A 577 12.82 -16.77 -6.35
C ILE A 577 12.04 -17.76 -5.50
N TYR A 578 11.79 -17.42 -4.23
CA TYR A 578 10.90 -18.17 -3.35
C TYR A 578 9.48 -17.66 -3.54
N ILE A 579 8.55 -18.57 -3.80
CA ILE A 579 7.13 -18.28 -4.00
C ILE A 579 6.36 -18.82 -2.79
N PHE A 580 5.54 -17.96 -2.20
CA PHE A 580 4.67 -18.32 -1.09
C PHE A 580 3.22 -18.01 -1.42
N ASP A 581 2.30 -18.89 -1.04
CA ASP A 581 0.86 -18.63 -1.08
C ASP A 581 0.44 -17.95 0.24
N ARG A 582 -0.43 -16.93 0.16
CA ARG A 582 -0.99 -16.23 1.32
C ARG A 582 -2.03 -17.05 2.08
#